data_AF-A0A084ANN8-F1
#
_entry.id   AF-A0A084ANN8-F1
#
_cell.length_a   1.000
_cell.length_b   1.000
_cell.length_c   1.000
_cell.angle_alpha   90.00
_cell.angle_beta   90.00
_cell.angle_gamma   90.00
#
_symmetry.space_group_name_H-M   'P 1'
#
loop_
_entity.id
_entity.type
_entity.pdbx_description
1 polymer ?
#
loop_
_entity_poly.entity_id
_entity_poly.type
_entity_poly.pdbx_seq_one_letter_code
_entity_poly.pdbx_strand_id
1 'polypeptide(L)'
;MNSSTQLARSATRGGPSQWACFFCQHARPQLLRRTPNGLARRNLSSSSPRGTQQQQAPRPRSQHTYSNAGMTPEKVRERMKEKNTTLLYYALSISVGAVALAYSAVPLYKMVCQTIGWGGQPVRAHSPGDTDTDISSRLVPVTDAPRIRVLFNAAVSDTLPWKFVPQQREVRVLPGETALAFYKATNKGDKDIIGVATYSVAPAQCAPYFSKIQCFCFEEQRLNAGETVDMPVFFYLDPDLLNDINMKGVETVTLNYTFFKVAHSRRKSRAAHFKAPSSERRTIMSAPLSKELREQYNVRSIPIRKDDEVMIVRGGNKGKEGKVTSVYRLKYVIHIERVTRDKVSGQSVPLGIHPSNVVITKLKLDKDRESILERSKKGRELRAKTKVTA
;
A
#
# COMPACT_ATOMS: atom_id res chain seq x y z
N MET A 1 -80.91 -12.49 30.15
CA MET A 1 -80.90 -11.30 31.04
C MET A 1 -79.61 -11.35 31.85
N ASN A 2 -78.77 -10.31 31.70
CA ASN A 2 -77.98 -9.63 32.75
C ASN A 2 -77.31 -10.52 33.85
N SER A 3 -76.02 -10.45 34.16
CA SER A 3 -75.10 -9.31 34.13
C SER A 3 -73.64 -9.75 34.36
N SER A 4 -72.77 -8.90 33.85
CA SER A 4 -71.34 -8.67 34.10
C SER A 4 -70.90 -8.50 35.56
N THR A 5 -69.69 -8.97 35.91
CA THR A 5 -68.72 -8.19 36.71
C THR A 5 -67.25 -8.68 36.60
N GLN A 6 -66.44 -7.79 36.02
CA GLN A 6 -65.01 -7.47 36.16
C GLN A 6 -64.05 -8.41 36.92
N LEU A 7 -62.99 -8.83 36.21
CA LEU A 7 -61.72 -9.33 36.74
C LEU A 7 -60.66 -8.21 36.73
N ALA A 8 -60.21 -7.81 37.93
CA ALA A 8 -58.99 -7.04 38.12
C ALA A 8 -57.79 -8.00 38.16
N ARG A 9 -56.81 -7.82 37.26
CA ARG A 9 -55.51 -8.50 37.32
C ARG A 9 -54.42 -7.50 37.71
N SER A 10 -53.78 -7.80 38.83
CA SER A 10 -52.60 -7.14 39.36
C SER A 10 -51.38 -7.36 38.44
N ALA A 11 -50.65 -6.28 38.16
CA ALA A 11 -49.40 -6.31 37.44
C ALA A 11 -48.23 -6.58 38.41
N THR A 12 -47.57 -7.71 38.24
CA THR A 12 -46.30 -8.03 38.88
C THR A 12 -45.16 -7.29 38.16
N ARG A 13 -44.35 -6.56 38.93
CA ARG A 13 -43.12 -5.87 38.46
C ARG A 13 -42.02 -6.91 38.22
N GLY A 14 -41.60 -7.08 36.97
CA GLY A 14 -40.35 -7.76 36.62
C GLY A 14 -39.18 -6.77 36.57
N GLY A 15 -38.12 -7.04 37.32
CA GLY A 15 -36.86 -6.27 37.28
C GLY A 15 -36.00 -6.60 36.05
N PRO A 16 -35.08 -5.71 35.62
CA PRO A 16 -34.35 -5.90 34.37
C PRO A 16 -33.08 -6.77 34.52
N SER A 17 -32.89 -7.65 33.55
CA SER A 17 -31.75 -8.54 33.32
C SER A 17 -30.49 -7.81 32.82
N GLN A 18 -29.32 -8.34 33.19
CA GLN A 18 -27.97 -7.73 33.13
C GLN A 18 -27.32 -7.52 31.75
N TRP A 19 -28.05 -7.54 30.63
CA TRP A 19 -27.44 -7.38 29.30
C TRP A 19 -28.25 -6.41 28.45
N ALA A 20 -28.02 -5.11 28.62
CA ALA A 20 -28.53 -4.08 27.74
C ALA A 20 -27.52 -2.93 27.59
N CYS A 21 -27.23 -2.54 26.35
CA CYS A 21 -26.24 -1.53 25.98
C CYS A 21 -26.55 -0.14 26.56
N PHE A 22 -25.49 0.56 26.99
CA PHE A 22 -25.52 1.89 27.63
C PHE A 22 -26.24 2.98 26.81
N PHE A 23 -26.35 2.80 25.49
CA PHE A 23 -26.96 3.78 24.58
C PHE A 23 -28.50 3.69 24.47
N CYS A 24 -29.11 2.58 24.91
CA CYS A 24 -30.57 2.40 24.84
C CYS A 24 -31.32 2.88 26.08
N GLN A 25 -30.64 3.15 27.19
CA GLN A 25 -31.29 3.55 28.45
C GLN A 25 -31.73 5.03 28.49
N HIS A 26 -31.36 5.87 27.52
CA HIS A 26 -31.61 7.32 27.57
C HIS A 26 -32.36 7.91 26.36
N ALA A 27 -32.95 7.09 25.49
CA ALA A 27 -33.81 7.60 24.42
C ALA A 27 -35.24 7.87 24.94
N ARG A 28 -35.64 9.14 25.04
CA ARG A 28 -37.04 9.54 25.31
C ARG A 28 -37.91 9.27 24.06
N PRO A 29 -39.13 8.73 24.21
CA PRO A 29 -40.02 8.46 23.07
C PRO A 29 -40.68 9.75 22.57
N GLN A 30 -40.51 10.07 21.28
CA GLN A 30 -41.33 11.06 20.59
C GLN A 30 -42.53 10.39 19.91
N LEU A 31 -43.71 10.95 20.16
CA LEU A 31 -45.00 10.50 19.66
C LEU A 31 -45.09 10.63 18.13
N LEU A 32 -45.49 9.53 17.48
CA LEU A 32 -45.82 9.43 16.06
C LEU A 32 -47.09 10.25 15.76
N ARG A 33 -47.01 11.21 14.81
CA ARG A 33 -48.19 11.78 14.15
C ARG A 33 -48.12 11.55 12.64
N ARG A 34 -48.91 10.56 12.22
CA ARG A 34 -49.19 10.15 10.83
C ARG A 34 -50.12 11.21 10.20
N THR A 35 -49.83 11.69 8.99
CA THR A 35 -50.85 12.29 8.10
C THR A 35 -50.60 11.83 6.65
N PRO A 36 -51.64 11.42 5.91
CA PRO A 36 -51.56 11.10 4.49
C PRO A 36 -52.11 12.23 3.59
N ASN A 37 -51.75 12.12 2.31
CA ASN A 37 -52.09 12.95 1.14
C ASN A 37 -53.54 13.47 1.05
N GLY A 38 -53.71 14.65 0.45
CA GLY A 38 -55.01 15.16 -0.02
C GLY A 38 -54.94 16.51 -0.74
N LEU A 39 -55.24 16.47 -2.04
CA LEU A 39 -55.44 17.54 -3.04
C LEU A 39 -56.27 18.77 -2.62
N ALA A 40 -55.89 19.97 -3.09
CA ALA A 40 -56.75 21.06 -3.66
C ALA A 40 -55.95 22.39 -3.75
N ARG A 41 -55.53 22.85 -4.93
CA ARG A 41 -56.15 23.86 -5.83
C ARG A 41 -56.38 25.28 -5.27
N ARG A 42 -55.73 26.26 -5.96
CA ARG A 42 -56.20 27.62 -6.37
C ARG A 42 -56.41 28.64 -5.23
N ASN A 43 -56.16 29.96 -5.33
CA ASN A 43 -55.82 30.91 -6.39
C ASN A 43 -55.32 32.24 -5.75
N LEU A 44 -54.47 32.96 -6.50
CA LEU A 44 -54.29 34.41 -6.74
C LEU A 44 -54.79 35.53 -5.79
N SER A 45 -53.97 36.62 -5.80
CA SER A 45 -54.26 38.08 -5.67
C SER A 45 -54.59 38.63 -4.26
N SER A 46 -54.23 39.85 -3.82
CA SER A 46 -53.60 41.06 -4.41
C SER A 46 -53.22 42.08 -3.30
N SER A 47 -52.29 42.99 -3.62
CA SER A 47 -52.19 44.43 -3.25
C SER A 47 -52.24 44.93 -1.79
N SER A 48 -51.15 45.64 -1.43
CA SER A 48 -50.89 46.63 -0.34
C SER A 48 -51.93 47.77 -0.19
N PRO A 49 -52.00 48.54 0.94
CA PRO A 49 -51.01 49.59 1.27
C PRO A 49 -50.77 50.05 2.76
N ARG A 50 -49.51 50.50 3.00
CA ARG A 50 -48.95 51.72 3.66
C ARG A 50 -49.67 52.50 4.81
N GLY A 51 -48.89 52.82 5.87
CA GLY A 51 -48.99 53.99 6.79
C GLY A 51 -49.61 53.66 8.17
N THR A 52 -49.07 54.02 9.35
CA THR A 52 -48.54 55.32 9.82
C THR A 52 -47.66 55.16 11.09
N GLN A 53 -46.68 56.07 11.23
CA GLN A 53 -45.88 56.32 12.44
C GLN A 53 -46.65 57.16 13.47
N GLN A 54 -46.41 56.94 14.76
CA GLN A 54 -46.46 57.96 15.84
C GLN A 54 -45.74 57.38 17.09
N GLN A 55 -44.50 57.80 17.35
CA GLN A 55 -44.06 58.84 18.31
C GLN A 55 -44.22 58.49 19.80
N GLN A 56 -43.06 58.43 20.46
CA GLN A 56 -42.83 58.14 21.88
C GLN A 56 -42.97 59.38 22.76
N ALA A 57 -43.30 59.18 24.03
CA ALA A 57 -43.05 60.12 25.13
C ALA A 57 -42.32 59.41 26.31
N PRO A 58 -41.45 60.07 27.09
CA PRO A 58 -40.45 59.40 27.94
C PRO A 58 -40.74 59.48 29.45
N ARG A 59 -40.10 58.58 30.25
CA ARG A 59 -39.60 58.72 31.67
C ARG A 59 -39.27 57.33 32.28
N PRO A 60 -38.49 57.21 33.37
CA PRO A 60 -37.26 57.92 33.74
C PRO A 60 -36.08 56.95 34.01
N ARG A 61 -34.90 57.55 34.18
CA ARG A 61 -33.56 56.94 34.25
C ARG A 61 -33.25 56.41 35.66
N SER A 62 -33.06 55.10 35.84
CA SER A 62 -32.39 54.52 37.01
C SER A 62 -30.97 54.11 36.63
N GLN A 63 -30.00 54.67 37.36
CA GLN A 63 -28.59 54.40 37.20
C GLN A 63 -28.23 53.10 37.94
N HIS A 64 -27.86 52.05 37.21
CA HIS A 64 -27.09 50.95 37.77
C HIS A 64 -25.64 51.09 37.31
N THR A 65 -24.80 51.50 38.25
CA THR A 65 -23.34 51.55 38.18
C THR A 65 -22.78 50.14 38.10
N TYR A 66 -22.28 49.74 36.93
CA TYR A 66 -21.37 48.59 36.82
C TYR A 66 -19.95 49.07 37.11
N SER A 67 -19.40 48.59 38.22
CA SER A 67 -17.98 48.73 38.56
C SER A 67 -17.12 48.04 37.51
N ASN A 68 -16.51 48.84 36.63
CA ASN A 68 -15.40 48.43 35.79
C ASN A 68 -14.18 48.14 36.67
N ALA A 69 -14.07 46.90 37.15
CA ALA A 69 -12.80 46.38 37.64
C ALA A 69 -11.92 46.10 36.41
N GLY A 70 -11.01 47.05 36.11
CA GLY A 70 -10.04 46.93 35.03
C GLY A 70 -9.20 45.66 35.18
N MET A 71 -9.30 44.76 34.21
CA MET A 71 -8.39 43.62 34.11
C MET A 71 -7.05 44.15 33.57
N THR A 72 -5.98 44.02 34.37
CA THR A 72 -4.65 44.46 33.97
C THR A 72 -4.18 43.71 32.71
N PRO A 73 -3.45 44.35 31.77
CA PRO A 73 -2.99 43.72 30.52
C PRO A 73 -2.21 42.41 30.74
N GLU A 74 -1.53 42.31 31.88
CA GLU A 74 -0.75 41.14 32.28
C GLU A 74 -1.63 39.92 32.61
N LYS A 75 -2.72 40.11 33.36
CA LYS A 75 -3.69 39.04 33.65
C LYS A 75 -4.45 38.57 32.41
N VAL A 76 -4.67 39.46 31.45
CA VAL A 76 -5.24 39.09 30.13
C VAL A 76 -4.26 38.19 29.38
N ARG A 77 -2.95 38.49 29.40
CA ARG A 77 -1.91 37.70 28.74
C ARG A 77 -1.73 36.32 29.36
N GLU A 78 -1.80 36.20 30.68
CA GLU A 78 -1.75 34.91 31.39
C GLU A 78 -2.96 34.03 31.03
N ARG A 79 -4.17 34.60 31.05
CA ARG A 79 -5.38 33.88 30.65
C ARG A 79 -5.37 33.47 29.17
N MET A 80 -4.79 34.29 28.29
CA MET A 80 -4.56 33.93 26.89
C MET A 80 -3.52 32.81 26.74
N LYS A 81 -2.46 32.82 27.55
CA LYS A 81 -1.42 31.78 27.54
C LYS A 81 -1.99 30.43 27.97
N GLU A 82 -2.80 30.39 29.03
CA GLU A 82 -3.50 29.17 29.48
C GLU A 82 -4.51 28.63 28.45
N LYS A 83 -5.25 29.53 27.79
CA LYS A 83 -6.15 29.16 26.69
C LYS A 83 -5.37 28.63 25.49
N ASN A 84 -4.26 29.26 25.14
CA ASN A 84 -3.42 28.85 24.01
C ASN A 84 -2.72 27.51 24.26
N THR A 85 -2.24 27.25 25.49
CA THR A 85 -1.66 25.94 25.85
C THR A 85 -2.72 24.85 25.82
N THR A 86 -3.91 25.12 26.37
CA THR A 86 -5.05 24.19 26.33
C THR A 86 -5.46 23.89 24.87
N LEU A 87 -5.57 24.93 24.04
CA LEU A 87 -5.92 24.79 22.62
C LEU A 87 -4.83 24.05 21.84
N LEU A 88 -3.56 24.26 22.17
CA LEU A 88 -2.43 23.52 21.60
C LEU A 88 -2.51 22.03 21.97
N TYR A 89 -2.82 21.68 23.21
CA TYR A 89 -2.99 20.27 23.61
C TYR A 89 -4.17 19.60 22.89
N TYR A 90 -5.29 20.29 22.72
CA TYR A 90 -6.42 19.76 21.93
C TYR A 90 -6.09 19.62 20.43
N ALA A 91 -5.39 20.60 19.85
CA ALA A 91 -4.97 20.51 18.45
C ALA A 91 -3.98 19.36 18.22
N LEU A 92 -3.04 19.17 19.17
CA LEU A 92 -2.08 18.07 19.13
C LEU A 92 -2.78 16.71 19.25
N SER A 93 -3.74 16.55 20.17
CA SER A 93 -4.44 15.28 20.37
C SER A 93 -5.29 14.89 19.16
N ILE A 94 -5.99 15.86 18.54
CA ILE A 94 -6.75 15.63 17.30
C ILE A 94 -5.80 15.23 16.16
N SER A 95 -4.65 15.89 16.03
CA SER A 95 -3.66 15.59 15.00
C SER A 95 -3.11 14.17 15.13
N VAL A 96 -2.72 13.78 16.36
CA VAL A 96 -2.24 12.42 16.65
C VAL A 96 -3.34 11.39 16.41
N GLY A 97 -4.58 11.67 16.83
CA GLY A 97 -5.73 10.81 16.58
C GLY A 97 -6.01 10.60 15.09
N ALA A 98 -5.95 11.65 14.29
CA ALA A 98 -6.14 11.58 12.84
C ALA A 98 -5.05 10.74 12.15
N VAL A 99 -3.79 10.90 12.56
CA VAL A 99 -2.67 10.09 12.04
C VAL A 99 -2.81 8.62 12.45
N ALA A 100 -3.20 8.35 13.69
CA ALA A 100 -3.43 7.00 14.18
C ALA A 100 -4.57 6.30 13.42
N LEU A 101 -5.68 6.99 13.17
CA LEU A 101 -6.80 6.47 12.37
C LEU A 101 -6.42 6.25 10.91
N ALA A 102 -5.67 7.16 10.29
CA ALA A 102 -5.21 7.00 8.92
C ALA A 102 -4.29 5.78 8.77
N TYR A 103 -3.40 5.55 9.76
CA TYR A 103 -2.50 4.41 9.75
C TYR A 103 -3.23 3.09 10.06
N SER A 104 -4.25 3.09 10.93
CA SER A 104 -5.01 1.89 11.29
C SER A 104 -6.07 1.50 10.24
N ALA A 105 -6.53 2.43 9.41
CA ALA A 105 -7.49 2.15 8.35
C ALA A 105 -6.98 1.09 7.34
N VAL A 106 -5.68 1.07 7.03
CA VAL A 106 -5.09 0.11 6.08
C VAL A 106 -5.15 -1.35 6.56
N PRO A 107 -4.64 -1.71 7.77
CA PRO A 107 -4.76 -3.07 8.27
C PRO A 107 -6.23 -3.46 8.52
N LEU A 108 -7.09 -2.52 8.95
CA LEU A 108 -8.51 -2.79 9.18
C LEU A 108 -9.24 -3.07 7.86
N TYR A 109 -8.94 -2.31 6.80
CA TYR A 109 -9.42 -2.60 5.45
C TYR A 109 -8.96 -3.98 4.96
N LYS A 110 -7.69 -4.35 5.20
CA LYS A 110 -7.20 -5.68 4.83
C LYS A 110 -7.92 -6.80 5.57
N MET A 111 -8.19 -6.61 6.86
CA MET A 111 -8.92 -7.58 7.68
C MET A 111 -10.34 -7.77 7.12
N VAL A 112 -11.04 -6.67 6.85
CA VAL A 112 -12.40 -6.68 6.27
C VAL A 112 -12.40 -7.31 4.86
N CYS A 113 -11.42 -6.99 4.01
CA CYS A 113 -11.36 -7.56 2.66
C CYS A 113 -11.04 -9.07 2.68
N GLN A 114 -10.23 -9.53 3.63
CA GLN A 114 -9.88 -10.94 3.76
C GLN A 114 -10.98 -11.77 4.41
N THR A 115 -11.82 -11.19 5.27
CA THR A 115 -12.94 -11.92 5.90
C THR A 115 -14.20 -11.90 5.05
N ILE A 116 -14.49 -10.79 4.36
CA ILE A 116 -15.70 -10.62 3.55
C ILE A 116 -15.50 -11.07 2.09
N GLY A 117 -14.25 -11.20 1.62
CA GLY A 117 -13.95 -11.64 0.24
C GLY A 117 -14.40 -10.64 -0.83
N TRP A 118 -14.61 -9.37 -0.46
CA TRP A 118 -15.09 -8.33 -1.35
C TRP A 118 -14.08 -8.10 -2.50
N GLY A 119 -14.52 -8.26 -3.75
CA GLY A 119 -13.66 -8.18 -4.94
C GLY A 119 -13.15 -9.52 -5.49
N GLY A 120 -13.66 -10.67 -5.02
CA GLY A 120 -13.34 -11.99 -5.59
C GLY A 120 -11.92 -12.49 -5.27
N GLN A 121 -11.30 -11.92 -4.24
CA GLN A 121 -10.10 -12.47 -3.63
C GLN A 121 -10.52 -13.56 -2.65
N PRO A 122 -10.06 -14.81 -2.82
CA PRO A 122 -10.43 -15.90 -1.94
C PRO A 122 -9.90 -15.67 -0.52
N VAL A 123 -10.73 -16.00 0.46
CA VAL A 123 -10.36 -16.00 1.87
C VAL A 123 -9.23 -17.03 2.05
N ARG A 124 -8.20 -16.70 2.84
CA ARG A 124 -7.22 -17.71 3.23
C ARG A 124 -7.98 -18.70 4.12
N ALA A 125 -8.21 -19.92 3.63
CA ALA A 125 -8.87 -21.00 4.36
C ALA A 125 -8.12 -21.46 5.64
N HIS A 126 -7.02 -20.79 6.01
CA HIS A 126 -6.23 -21.06 7.21
C HIS A 126 -6.24 -19.83 8.12
N SER A 127 -7.39 -19.56 8.74
CA SER A 127 -7.45 -18.65 9.89
C SER A 127 -6.96 -19.42 11.13
N PRO A 128 -5.94 -18.94 11.88
CA PRO A 128 -5.30 -19.66 12.98
C PRO A 128 -6.15 -19.64 14.26
N GLY A 129 -7.45 -19.92 14.16
CA GLY A 129 -8.39 -19.83 15.28
C GLY A 129 -9.61 -20.73 15.18
N ASP A 130 -9.76 -21.52 14.12
CA ASP A 130 -10.78 -22.56 14.07
C ASP A 130 -10.12 -23.88 14.48
N THR A 131 -10.65 -24.48 15.55
CA THR A 131 -10.19 -25.77 16.08
C THR A 131 -10.05 -26.78 14.96
N ASP A 132 -8.84 -27.35 14.87
CA ASP A 132 -8.37 -28.59 14.25
C ASP A 132 -9.46 -29.54 13.67
N THR A 133 -10.29 -29.03 12.76
CA THR A 133 -11.18 -29.83 11.92
C THR A 133 -10.32 -30.20 10.74
N ASP A 134 -9.71 -31.38 10.85
CA ASP A 134 -8.83 -32.00 9.88
C ASP A 134 -9.24 -31.63 8.46
N ILE A 135 -8.37 -30.93 7.73
CA ILE A 135 -8.56 -30.52 6.32
C ILE A 135 -8.99 -31.72 5.47
N SER A 136 -8.53 -32.92 5.85
CA SER A 136 -8.91 -34.24 5.33
C SER A 136 -10.43 -34.49 5.28
N SER A 137 -11.19 -33.98 6.25
CA SER A 137 -12.65 -34.16 6.33
C SER A 137 -13.42 -33.39 5.26
N ARG A 138 -12.87 -32.27 4.76
CA ARG A 138 -13.47 -31.45 3.69
C ARG A 138 -13.11 -31.93 2.27
N LEU A 139 -12.11 -32.81 2.15
CA LEU A 139 -11.60 -33.38 0.89
C LEU A 139 -12.36 -34.64 0.44
N VAL A 140 -13.55 -34.88 1.00
CA VAL A 140 -14.41 -36.00 0.64
C VAL A 140 -15.41 -35.52 -0.42
N PRO A 141 -15.46 -36.15 -1.60
CA PRO A 141 -16.37 -35.73 -2.66
C PRO A 141 -17.82 -36.01 -2.26
N VAL A 142 -18.66 -34.97 -2.36
CA VAL A 142 -20.11 -35.10 -2.17
C VAL A 142 -20.72 -35.60 -3.48
N THR A 143 -21.09 -36.88 -3.53
CA THR A 143 -21.60 -37.53 -4.76
C THR A 143 -23.01 -37.12 -5.15
N ASP A 144 -23.78 -36.56 -4.22
CA ASP A 144 -25.19 -36.17 -4.43
C ASP A 144 -25.35 -34.80 -5.10
N ALA A 145 -24.25 -34.06 -5.27
CA ALA A 145 -24.25 -32.70 -5.78
C ALA A 145 -23.95 -32.64 -7.30
N PRO A 146 -24.45 -31.61 -8.02
CA PRO A 146 -24.11 -31.39 -9.42
C PRO A 146 -22.62 -31.06 -9.58
N ARG A 147 -22.02 -31.56 -10.67
CA ARG A 147 -20.64 -31.23 -11.03
C ARG A 147 -20.54 -29.76 -11.44
N ILE A 148 -19.63 -29.03 -10.81
CA ILE A 148 -19.35 -27.63 -11.11
C ILE A 148 -18.28 -27.56 -12.18
N ARG A 149 -18.52 -26.73 -13.21
CA ARG A 149 -17.57 -26.47 -14.29
C ARG A 149 -16.57 -25.41 -13.85
N VAL A 150 -15.30 -25.77 -13.80
CA VAL A 150 -14.20 -24.82 -13.55
C VAL A 150 -13.55 -24.46 -14.88
N LEU A 151 -13.68 -23.18 -15.29
CA LEU A 151 -13.10 -22.61 -16.49
C LEU A 151 -11.75 -21.97 -16.17
N PHE A 152 -10.73 -22.23 -16.98
CA PHE A 152 -9.39 -21.72 -16.78
C PHE A 152 -9.06 -20.62 -17.78
N ASN A 153 -8.85 -19.41 -17.28
CA ASN A 153 -8.48 -18.25 -18.06
C ASN A 153 -7.03 -17.85 -17.76
N ALA A 154 -6.29 -17.56 -18.82
CA ALA A 154 -4.89 -17.17 -18.77
C ALA A 154 -4.68 -15.83 -19.50
N ALA A 155 -4.08 -14.87 -18.81
CA ALA A 155 -3.72 -13.57 -19.35
C ALA A 155 -2.27 -13.22 -18.98
N VAL A 156 -1.64 -12.39 -19.80
CA VAL A 156 -0.26 -11.91 -19.62
C VAL A 156 -0.25 -10.41 -19.90
N SER A 157 0.50 -9.63 -19.11
CA SER A 157 0.70 -8.21 -19.41
C SER A 157 1.55 -8.02 -20.67
N ASP A 158 1.27 -6.99 -21.47
CA ASP A 158 2.00 -6.71 -22.73
C ASP A 158 3.52 -6.53 -22.56
N THR A 159 3.96 -6.13 -21.35
CA THR A 159 5.38 -5.95 -21.03
C THR A 159 6.15 -7.26 -20.82
N LEU A 160 5.44 -8.38 -20.72
CA LEU A 160 5.96 -9.71 -20.46
C LEU A 160 5.78 -10.55 -21.73
N PRO A 161 6.86 -10.80 -22.52
CA PRO A 161 6.79 -11.55 -23.77
C PRO A 161 6.64 -13.06 -23.52
N TRP A 162 5.68 -13.45 -22.69
CA TRP A 162 5.39 -14.84 -22.36
C TRP A 162 4.12 -15.27 -23.09
N LYS A 163 4.11 -16.52 -23.55
CA LYS A 163 2.89 -17.20 -23.96
C LYS A 163 2.44 -18.06 -22.79
N PHE A 164 1.33 -17.68 -22.17
CA PHE A 164 0.74 -18.40 -21.05
C PHE A 164 -0.66 -18.88 -21.46
N VAL A 165 -0.86 -20.20 -21.47
CA VAL A 165 -2.11 -20.82 -21.90
C VAL A 165 -2.48 -21.98 -20.97
N PRO A 166 -3.77 -22.18 -20.66
CA PRO A 166 -4.20 -23.37 -19.98
C PRO A 166 -4.10 -24.57 -20.93
N GLN A 167 -3.65 -25.72 -20.42
CA GLN A 167 -3.65 -26.98 -21.20
C GLN A 167 -5.09 -27.51 -21.33
N GLN A 168 -5.85 -27.46 -20.23
CA GLN A 168 -7.27 -27.78 -20.18
C GLN A 168 -8.08 -26.48 -20.01
N ARG A 169 -9.04 -26.21 -20.89
CA ARG A 169 -9.90 -25.01 -20.78
C ARG A 169 -10.97 -25.14 -19.69
N GLU A 170 -11.48 -26.35 -19.47
CA GLU A 170 -12.46 -26.64 -18.44
C GLU A 170 -12.22 -27.99 -17.78
N VAL A 171 -12.57 -28.10 -16.51
CA VAL A 171 -12.65 -29.36 -15.75
C VAL A 171 -13.94 -29.36 -14.93
N ARG A 172 -14.63 -30.49 -14.85
CA ARG A 172 -15.86 -30.64 -14.07
C ARG A 172 -15.59 -31.44 -12.80
N VAL A 173 -15.77 -30.82 -11.65
CA VAL A 173 -15.44 -31.40 -10.34
C VAL A 173 -16.67 -31.44 -9.45
N LEU A 174 -16.76 -32.44 -8.57
CA LEU A 174 -17.71 -32.44 -7.48
C LEU A 174 -17.22 -31.53 -6.34
N PRO A 175 -18.11 -30.92 -5.56
CA PRO A 175 -17.74 -30.29 -4.30
C PRO A 175 -17.03 -31.31 -3.39
N GLY A 176 -15.87 -30.94 -2.83
CA GLY A 176 -14.98 -31.81 -2.06
C GLY A 176 -14.01 -32.66 -2.90
N GLU A 177 -14.21 -32.75 -4.23
CA GLU A 177 -13.27 -33.44 -5.13
C GLU A 177 -12.03 -32.58 -5.38
N THR A 178 -10.86 -33.18 -5.23
CA THR A 178 -9.59 -32.52 -5.59
C THR A 178 -9.30 -32.67 -7.08
N ALA A 179 -8.86 -31.59 -7.72
CA ALA A 179 -8.51 -31.59 -9.12
C ALA A 179 -7.19 -30.88 -9.38
N LEU A 180 -6.52 -31.33 -10.44
CA LEU A 180 -5.27 -30.78 -10.92
C LEU A 180 -5.47 -30.25 -12.34
N ALA A 181 -5.09 -28.99 -12.55
CA ALA A 181 -5.07 -28.36 -13.87
C ALA A 181 -3.65 -27.89 -14.21
N PHE A 182 -3.28 -27.97 -15.48
CA PHE A 182 -1.96 -27.55 -15.95
C PHE A 182 -2.04 -26.29 -16.79
N TYR A 183 -1.09 -25.38 -16.58
CA TYR A 183 -0.84 -24.27 -17.47
C TYR A 183 0.53 -24.39 -18.12
N LYS A 184 0.64 -23.97 -19.37
CA LYS A 184 1.90 -23.91 -20.11
C LYS A 184 2.38 -22.46 -20.19
N ALA A 185 3.58 -22.18 -19.72
CA ALA A 185 4.24 -20.89 -19.90
C ALA A 185 5.50 -21.05 -20.75
N THR A 186 5.63 -20.21 -21.78
CA THR A 186 6.81 -20.15 -22.66
C THR A 186 7.36 -18.73 -22.70
N ASN A 187 8.63 -18.56 -22.36
CA ASN A 187 9.31 -17.27 -22.51
C ASN A 187 9.78 -17.07 -23.96
N LYS A 188 9.16 -16.13 -24.67
CA LYS A 188 9.54 -15.78 -26.05
C LYS A 188 10.61 -14.67 -26.13
N GLY A 189 11.08 -14.15 -24.99
CA GLY A 189 12.12 -13.13 -24.96
C GLY A 189 13.53 -13.73 -25.00
N ASP A 190 14.50 -12.91 -25.43
CA ASP A 190 15.92 -13.29 -25.53
C ASP A 190 16.65 -13.28 -24.18
N LYS A 191 15.95 -12.95 -23.09
CA LYS A 191 16.53 -12.82 -21.74
C LYS A 191 15.66 -13.55 -20.75
N ASP A 192 16.27 -13.93 -19.65
CA ASP A 192 15.56 -14.49 -18.51
C ASP A 192 14.66 -13.42 -17.92
N ILE A 193 13.39 -13.78 -17.69
CA ILE A 193 12.40 -12.87 -17.11
C ILE A 193 11.85 -13.51 -15.85
N ILE A 194 11.58 -12.66 -14.87
CA ILE A 194 10.91 -13.06 -13.64
C ILE A 194 9.47 -12.55 -13.71
N GLY A 195 8.53 -13.49 -13.63
CA GLY A 195 7.09 -13.23 -13.61
C GLY A 195 6.50 -13.55 -12.24
N VAL A 196 5.49 -12.78 -11.85
CA VAL A 196 4.61 -13.11 -10.72
C VAL A 196 3.17 -13.14 -11.23
N ALA A 197 2.40 -14.12 -10.78
CA ALA A 197 1.01 -14.26 -11.20
C ALA A 197 0.06 -13.88 -10.09
N THR A 198 -0.99 -13.17 -10.46
CA THR A 198 -2.15 -12.95 -9.58
C THR A 198 -3.33 -13.73 -10.11
N TYR A 199 -4.24 -14.09 -9.21
CA TYR A 199 -5.44 -14.80 -9.60
C TYR A 199 -6.70 -14.18 -9.01
N SER A 200 -7.81 -14.41 -9.68
CA SER A 200 -9.14 -14.07 -9.21
C SER A 200 -10.14 -15.17 -9.60
N VAL A 201 -11.15 -15.33 -8.76
CA VAL A 201 -12.23 -16.30 -8.97
C VAL A 201 -13.50 -15.53 -9.32
N ALA A 202 -14.19 -15.94 -10.38
CA ALA A 202 -15.46 -15.36 -10.80
C ALA A 202 -16.53 -16.47 -10.93
N PRO A 203 -17.79 -16.26 -10.50
CA PRO A 203 -18.29 -15.07 -9.82
C PRO A 203 -17.72 -14.91 -8.40
N ALA A 204 -17.73 -13.67 -7.89
CA ALA A 204 -17.04 -13.33 -6.63
C ALA A 204 -17.57 -14.10 -5.40
N GLN A 205 -18.85 -14.49 -5.42
CA GLN A 205 -19.47 -15.31 -4.38
C GLN A 205 -18.87 -16.71 -4.23
N CYS A 206 -18.21 -17.24 -5.28
CA CYS A 206 -17.52 -18.53 -5.22
C CYS A 206 -16.11 -18.45 -4.64
N ALA A 207 -15.52 -17.25 -4.58
CA ALA A 207 -14.16 -17.05 -4.10
C ALA A 207 -13.87 -17.64 -2.70
N PRO A 208 -14.76 -17.52 -1.67
CA PRO A 208 -14.50 -18.12 -0.36
C PRO A 208 -14.49 -19.66 -0.38
N TYR A 209 -15.19 -20.29 -1.32
CA TYR A 209 -15.30 -21.75 -1.45
C TYR A 209 -14.27 -22.35 -2.41
N PHE A 210 -13.47 -21.51 -3.07
CA PHE A 210 -12.44 -21.96 -4.00
C PHE A 210 -11.09 -22.00 -3.27
N SER A 211 -10.68 -23.21 -2.90
CA SER A 211 -9.48 -23.45 -2.10
C SER A 211 -8.35 -24.01 -2.96
N LYS A 212 -7.31 -23.19 -3.15
CA LYS A 212 -6.10 -23.57 -3.90
C LYS A 212 -5.04 -24.11 -2.96
N ILE A 213 -4.82 -25.41 -2.98
CA ILE A 213 -3.88 -26.11 -2.07
C ILE A 213 -2.42 -25.82 -2.45
N GLN A 214 -2.08 -25.80 -3.75
CA GLN A 214 -0.71 -25.54 -4.21
C GLN A 214 -0.68 -24.55 -5.39
N CYS A 215 0.09 -23.47 -5.24
CA CYS A 215 0.04 -22.28 -6.10
C CYS A 215 1.40 -21.72 -6.51
N PHE A 216 1.67 -21.71 -7.82
CA PHE A 216 2.78 -20.98 -8.44
C PHE A 216 2.69 -19.44 -8.30
N CYS A 217 1.55 -18.93 -7.87
CA CYS A 217 1.19 -17.51 -7.97
C CYS A 217 1.94 -16.61 -6.98
N PHE A 218 2.38 -17.15 -5.85
CA PHE A 218 3.11 -16.37 -4.84
C PHE A 218 4.63 -16.50 -4.94
N GLU A 219 5.12 -17.36 -5.81
CA GLU A 219 6.54 -17.53 -6.04
C GLU A 219 6.97 -16.84 -7.32
N GLU A 220 8.06 -16.07 -7.24
CA GLU A 220 8.71 -15.46 -8.40
C GLU A 220 9.16 -16.56 -9.36
N GLN A 221 8.44 -16.75 -10.47
CA GLN A 221 8.82 -17.72 -11.49
C GLN A 221 9.86 -17.09 -12.40
N ARG A 222 11.05 -17.69 -12.45
CA ARG A 222 12.09 -17.33 -13.42
C ARG A 222 12.02 -18.31 -14.57
N LEU A 223 11.78 -17.81 -15.76
CA LEU A 223 11.91 -18.58 -17.01
C LEU A 223 13.11 -18.06 -17.78
N ASN A 224 13.98 -18.96 -18.20
CA ASN A 224 15.11 -18.62 -19.07
C ASN A 224 14.61 -18.26 -20.47
N ALA A 225 15.46 -17.65 -21.29
CA ALA A 225 15.12 -17.33 -22.66
C ALA A 225 14.72 -18.61 -23.45
N GLY A 226 13.56 -18.61 -24.10
CA GLY A 226 13.05 -19.76 -24.89
C GLY A 226 12.51 -20.94 -24.07
N GLU A 227 12.64 -20.92 -22.73
CA GLU A 227 12.23 -22.02 -21.87
C GLU A 227 10.70 -22.15 -21.82
N THR A 228 10.23 -23.39 -21.79
CA THR A 228 8.82 -23.74 -21.61
C THR A 228 8.68 -24.61 -20.38
N VAL A 229 7.79 -24.21 -19.47
CA VAL A 229 7.52 -24.93 -18.21
C VAL A 229 6.02 -25.15 -18.05
N ASP A 230 5.67 -26.34 -17.60
CA ASP A 230 4.30 -26.69 -17.18
C ASP A 230 4.12 -26.39 -15.69
N MET A 231 3.11 -25.60 -15.36
CA MET A 231 2.81 -25.13 -14.02
C MET A 231 1.50 -25.78 -13.52
N PRO A 232 1.57 -26.71 -12.56
CA PRO A 232 0.38 -27.34 -12.00
C PRO A 232 -0.35 -26.40 -11.03
N VAL A 233 -1.67 -26.54 -11.00
CA VAL A 233 -2.58 -25.92 -10.03
C VAL A 233 -3.40 -27.02 -9.40
N PHE A 234 -3.20 -27.22 -8.10
CA PHE A 234 -3.99 -28.16 -7.31
C PHE A 234 -5.03 -27.38 -6.50
N PHE A 235 -6.30 -27.72 -6.68
CA PHE A 235 -7.43 -27.02 -6.08
C PHE A 235 -8.59 -27.97 -5.78
N TYR A 236 -9.51 -27.51 -4.94
CA TYR A 236 -10.80 -28.15 -4.70
C TYR A 236 -11.86 -27.08 -4.42
N LEU A 237 -13.13 -27.48 -4.48
CA LEU A 237 -14.26 -26.64 -4.10
C LEU A 237 -14.79 -27.11 -2.74
N ASP A 238 -14.90 -26.20 -1.77
CA ASP A 238 -15.39 -26.54 -0.44
C ASP A 238 -16.88 -26.97 -0.49
N PRO A 239 -17.28 -28.10 0.12
CA PRO A 239 -18.65 -28.62 0.05
C PRO A 239 -19.70 -27.68 0.68
N ASP A 240 -19.28 -26.76 1.54
CA ASP A 240 -20.13 -25.73 2.16
C ASP A 240 -20.82 -24.82 1.14
N LEU A 241 -20.32 -24.76 -0.11
CA LEU A 241 -20.97 -24.06 -1.20
C LEU A 241 -22.41 -24.53 -1.45
N LEU A 242 -22.75 -25.76 -1.08
CA LEU A 242 -24.10 -26.33 -1.25
C LEU A 242 -25.10 -25.78 -0.23
N ASN A 243 -24.59 -25.36 0.94
CA ASN A 243 -25.41 -24.86 2.04
C ASN A 243 -25.70 -23.35 1.90
N ASP A 244 -24.92 -22.63 1.09
CA ASP A 244 -25.07 -21.19 0.90
C ASP A 244 -26.18 -20.85 -0.11
N ILE A 245 -27.10 -19.98 0.31
CA ILE A 245 -28.18 -19.48 -0.54
C ILE A 245 -27.65 -18.64 -1.72
N ASN A 246 -26.52 -17.96 -1.56
CA ASN A 246 -25.92 -17.12 -2.59
C ASN A 246 -25.26 -17.93 -3.71
N MET A 247 -25.01 -19.22 -3.47
CA MET A 247 -24.40 -20.14 -4.43
C MET A 247 -25.43 -20.89 -5.30
N LYS A 248 -26.73 -20.70 -5.05
CA LYS A 248 -27.80 -21.31 -5.85
C LYS A 248 -27.72 -20.87 -7.31
N GLY A 249 -27.65 -21.85 -8.21
CA GLY A 249 -27.58 -21.62 -9.66
C GLY A 249 -26.18 -21.32 -10.21
N VAL A 250 -25.13 -21.36 -9.39
CA VAL A 250 -23.77 -21.23 -9.89
C VAL A 250 -23.24 -22.59 -10.36
N GLU A 251 -23.26 -22.79 -11.67
CA GLU A 251 -22.72 -24.01 -12.28
C GLU A 251 -21.29 -23.84 -12.82
N THR A 252 -20.86 -22.59 -13.03
CA THR A 252 -19.56 -22.28 -13.65
C THR A 252 -18.74 -21.35 -12.77
N VAL A 253 -17.52 -21.78 -12.46
CA VAL A 253 -16.50 -21.01 -11.74
C VAL A 253 -15.35 -20.75 -12.69
N THR A 254 -14.95 -19.50 -12.85
CA THR A 254 -13.83 -19.11 -13.71
C THR A 254 -12.64 -18.72 -12.85
N LEU A 255 -11.52 -19.41 -13.06
CA LEU A 255 -10.23 -19.09 -12.46
C LEU A 255 -9.41 -18.27 -13.45
N ASN A 256 -9.28 -16.98 -13.17
CA ASN A 256 -8.49 -16.07 -13.99
C ASN A 256 -7.07 -15.97 -13.42
N TYR A 257 -6.06 -16.27 -14.23
CA TYR A 257 -4.66 -15.99 -13.95
C TYR A 257 -4.11 -14.89 -14.83
N THR A 258 -3.46 -13.91 -14.22
CA THR A 258 -2.75 -12.85 -14.95
C THR A 258 -1.30 -12.77 -14.50
N PHE A 259 -0.37 -12.87 -15.44
CA PHE A 259 1.07 -12.72 -15.20
C PHE A 259 1.55 -11.28 -15.41
N PHE A 260 2.38 -10.83 -14.47
CA PHE A 260 3.05 -9.54 -14.51
C PHE A 260 4.56 -9.71 -14.46
N LYS A 261 5.28 -8.84 -15.18
CA LYS A 261 6.73 -8.75 -15.11
C LYS A 261 7.16 -8.10 -13.80
N VAL A 262 8.07 -8.73 -13.07
CA VAL A 262 8.67 -8.14 -11.87
C VAL A 262 10.09 -7.69 -12.16
N ALA A 263 10.30 -6.38 -12.06
CA ALA A 263 11.56 -5.70 -12.39
C ALA A 263 12.67 -5.84 -11.33
N HIS A 264 12.82 -7.03 -10.73
CA HIS A 264 13.71 -7.38 -9.61
C HIS A 264 13.14 -7.19 -8.21
N SER A 265 13.28 -8.25 -7.41
CA SER A 265 13.03 -8.22 -5.96
C SER A 265 14.01 -7.28 -5.26
N ARG A 266 13.49 -6.29 -4.52
CA ARG A 266 14.30 -5.38 -3.69
C ARG A 266 15.23 -6.17 -2.74
N ARG A 267 14.74 -7.29 -2.20
CA ARG A 267 15.52 -8.16 -1.29
C ARG A 267 16.73 -8.75 -2.01
N LYS A 268 16.54 -9.35 -3.20
CA LYS A 268 17.61 -9.95 -4.00
C LYS A 268 18.61 -8.90 -4.48
N SER A 269 18.15 -7.75 -4.96
CA SER A 269 19.01 -6.65 -5.40
C SER A 269 19.90 -6.12 -4.26
N ARG A 270 19.34 -5.92 -3.06
CA ARG A 270 20.12 -5.50 -1.88
C ARG A 270 21.13 -6.56 -1.46
N ALA A 271 20.73 -7.83 -1.45
CA ALA A 271 21.62 -8.93 -1.12
C ALA A 271 22.80 -8.99 -2.09
N ALA A 272 22.56 -8.87 -3.40
CA ALA A 272 23.60 -8.81 -4.42
C ALA A 272 24.54 -7.61 -4.20
N HIS A 273 24.00 -6.42 -3.93
CA HIS A 273 24.81 -5.22 -3.66
C HIS A 273 25.73 -5.39 -2.44
N PHE A 274 25.21 -5.84 -1.29
CA PHE A 274 26.04 -5.95 -0.08
C PHE A 274 26.97 -7.17 -0.09
N LYS A 275 26.60 -8.27 -0.76
CA LYS A 275 27.42 -9.49 -0.88
C LYS A 275 28.36 -9.50 -2.09
N ALA A 276 28.36 -8.46 -2.92
CA ALA A 276 29.18 -8.40 -4.13
C ALA A 276 30.69 -8.63 -3.85
N PRO A 277 31.40 -9.36 -4.73
CA PRO A 277 32.85 -9.54 -4.64
C PRO A 277 33.62 -8.24 -4.92
N SER A 278 34.89 -8.16 -4.50
CA SER A 278 35.71 -6.93 -4.58
C SER A 278 35.85 -6.35 -6.00
N SER A 279 35.84 -7.20 -7.04
CA SER A 279 35.88 -6.80 -8.46
C SER A 279 34.62 -6.05 -8.88
N GLU A 280 33.43 -6.53 -8.47
CA GLU A 280 32.16 -5.86 -8.71
C GLU A 280 32.04 -4.58 -7.88
N ARG A 281 32.44 -4.62 -6.60
CA ARG A 281 32.44 -3.43 -5.72
C ARG A 281 33.25 -2.29 -6.31
N ARG A 282 34.39 -2.58 -6.95
CA ARG A 282 35.20 -1.59 -7.69
C ARG A 282 34.37 -0.90 -8.79
N THR A 283 33.61 -1.67 -9.56
CA THR A 283 32.78 -1.13 -10.65
C THR A 283 31.60 -0.32 -10.11
N ILE A 284 30.94 -0.81 -9.05
CA ILE A 284 29.85 -0.11 -8.36
C ILE A 284 30.35 1.23 -7.79
N MET A 285 31.56 1.27 -7.25
CA MET A 285 32.23 2.47 -6.74
C MET A 285 32.81 3.36 -7.87
N SER A 286 31.96 3.71 -8.83
CA SER A 286 32.26 4.67 -9.89
C SER A 286 31.86 6.08 -9.50
N ALA A 287 32.64 7.07 -9.93
CA ALA A 287 32.34 8.48 -9.76
C ALA A 287 32.19 9.17 -11.13
N PRO A 288 31.29 10.16 -11.26
CA PRO A 288 31.18 10.99 -12.44
C PRO A 288 32.47 11.79 -12.72
N LEU A 289 32.84 11.92 -13.98
CA LEU A 289 33.91 12.83 -14.41
C LEU A 289 33.41 14.29 -14.45
N SER A 290 34.33 15.25 -14.33
CA SER A 290 34.09 16.68 -14.57
C SER A 290 33.68 16.94 -16.02
N LYS A 291 33.12 18.12 -16.31
CA LYS A 291 32.67 18.46 -17.67
C LYS A 291 33.83 18.41 -18.69
N GLU A 292 34.97 18.98 -18.31
CA GLU A 292 36.20 18.99 -19.11
C GLU A 292 36.69 17.57 -19.42
N LEU A 293 36.80 16.70 -18.41
CA LEU A 293 37.22 15.32 -18.62
C LEU A 293 36.21 14.50 -19.44
N ARG A 294 34.91 14.81 -19.34
CA ARG A 294 33.88 14.16 -20.15
C ARG A 294 34.01 14.52 -21.62
N GLU A 295 34.33 15.77 -21.93
CA GLU A 295 34.54 16.22 -23.30
C GLU A 295 35.83 15.63 -23.88
N GLN A 296 36.91 15.63 -23.10
CA GLN A 296 38.20 15.05 -23.51
C GLN A 296 38.12 13.55 -23.80
N TYR A 297 37.55 12.75 -22.89
CA TYR A 297 37.57 11.29 -23.00
C TYR A 297 36.26 10.70 -23.56
N ASN A 298 35.19 11.50 -23.71
CA ASN A 298 33.85 11.05 -24.07
C ASN A 298 33.27 9.95 -23.14
N VAL A 299 33.68 9.92 -21.87
CA VAL A 299 33.21 8.94 -20.87
C VAL A 299 32.46 9.65 -19.74
N ARG A 300 31.33 9.10 -19.26
CA ARG A 300 30.50 9.74 -18.22
C ARG A 300 31.07 9.60 -16.80
N SER A 301 31.56 8.40 -16.48
CA SER A 301 31.99 8.01 -15.14
C SER A 301 33.01 6.87 -15.22
N ILE A 302 33.87 6.76 -14.21
CA ILE A 302 34.88 5.72 -14.12
C ILE A 302 35.00 5.22 -12.66
N PRO A 303 35.37 3.93 -12.43
CA PRO A 303 35.74 3.45 -11.10
C PRO A 303 36.83 4.31 -10.47
N ILE A 304 36.58 4.77 -9.24
CA ILE A 304 37.50 5.65 -8.53
C ILE A 304 38.74 4.89 -8.02
N ARG A 305 39.92 5.50 -8.11
CA ARG A 305 41.18 4.93 -7.60
C ARG A 305 41.79 5.82 -6.53
N LYS A 306 42.77 5.27 -5.82
CA LYS A 306 43.68 6.06 -4.99
C LYS A 306 44.43 7.06 -5.88
N ASP A 307 44.69 8.23 -5.33
CA ASP A 307 45.40 9.36 -5.96
C ASP A 307 44.64 10.13 -7.06
N ASP A 308 43.36 9.82 -7.30
CA ASP A 308 42.51 10.69 -8.11
C ASP A 308 42.20 11.99 -7.36
N GLU A 309 42.14 13.12 -8.06
CA GLU A 309 41.67 14.38 -7.49
C GLU A 309 40.17 14.52 -7.70
N VAL A 310 39.50 14.93 -6.63
CA VAL A 310 38.06 14.93 -6.59
C VAL A 310 37.49 16.13 -5.86
N MET A 311 36.32 16.57 -6.31
CA MET A 311 35.51 17.61 -5.69
C MET A 311 34.21 17.03 -5.13
N ILE A 312 33.89 17.35 -3.88
CA ILE A 312 32.64 16.90 -3.24
C ILE A 312 31.47 17.78 -3.70
N VAL A 313 30.44 17.17 -4.28
CA VAL A 313 29.27 17.88 -4.83
C VAL A 313 28.08 17.88 -3.86
N ARG A 314 27.99 16.88 -2.98
CA ARG A 314 26.86 16.68 -2.05
C ARG A 314 27.34 16.37 -0.63
N GLY A 315 26.58 16.82 0.37
CA GLY A 315 26.86 16.60 1.79
C GLY A 315 27.48 17.82 2.49
N GLY A 316 27.77 17.69 3.79
CA GLY A 316 28.25 18.80 4.63
C GLY A 316 29.63 19.36 4.24
N ASN A 317 30.43 18.59 3.49
CA ASN A 317 31.74 19.01 2.99
C ASN A 317 31.72 19.40 1.50
N LYS A 318 30.57 19.83 0.97
CA LYS A 318 30.43 20.26 -0.42
C LYS A 318 31.40 21.40 -0.77
N GLY A 319 31.97 21.35 -1.97
CA GLY A 319 32.89 22.36 -2.50
C GLY A 319 34.35 22.15 -2.09
N LYS A 320 34.64 21.21 -1.18
CA LYS A 320 36.02 20.84 -0.86
C LYS A 320 36.57 19.92 -1.94
N GLU A 321 37.82 20.20 -2.31
CA GLU A 321 38.62 19.37 -3.21
C GLU A 321 39.73 18.68 -2.44
N GLY A 322 40.13 17.50 -2.92
CA GLY A 322 41.24 16.77 -2.34
C GLY A 322 41.56 15.51 -3.14
N LYS A 323 42.72 14.93 -2.84
CA LYS A 323 43.15 13.66 -3.43
C LYS A 323 42.53 12.49 -2.65
N VAL A 324 42.16 11.41 -3.36
CA VAL A 324 41.64 10.20 -2.71
C VAL A 324 42.79 9.44 -2.04
N THR A 325 42.80 9.40 -0.71
CA THR A 325 43.82 8.71 0.09
C THR A 325 43.64 7.19 0.06
N SER A 326 42.40 6.73 0.23
CA SER A 326 42.08 5.30 0.25
C SER A 326 40.64 5.04 -0.19
N VAL A 327 40.43 3.86 -0.79
CA VAL A 327 39.12 3.41 -1.29
C VAL A 327 38.71 2.17 -0.50
N TYR A 328 37.77 2.33 0.43
CA TYR A 328 37.31 1.26 1.28
C TYR A 328 36.08 0.54 0.70
N ARG A 329 36.35 -0.52 -0.08
CA ARG A 329 35.32 -1.25 -0.83
C ARG A 329 34.31 -1.99 0.03
N LEU A 330 34.67 -2.41 1.25
CA LEU A 330 33.74 -3.13 2.14
C LEU A 330 32.58 -2.26 2.62
N LYS A 331 32.84 -0.97 2.86
CA LYS A 331 31.84 0.00 3.31
C LYS A 331 31.31 0.91 2.19
N TYR A 332 31.72 0.70 0.94
CA TYR A 332 31.39 1.57 -0.20
C TYR A 332 31.78 3.04 0.01
N VAL A 333 32.94 3.26 0.61
CA VAL A 333 33.37 4.59 1.06
C VAL A 333 34.75 4.92 0.50
N ILE A 334 34.96 6.19 0.15
CA ILE A 334 36.25 6.79 -0.15
C ILE A 334 36.65 7.76 0.95
N HIS A 335 37.95 7.86 1.19
CA HIS A 335 38.57 8.83 2.07
C HIS A 335 39.34 9.85 1.23
N ILE A 336 39.06 11.12 1.48
CA ILE A 336 39.61 12.25 0.74
C ILE A 336 40.55 13.00 1.68
N GLU A 337 41.69 13.42 1.15
CA GLU A 337 42.66 14.23 1.86
C GLU A 337 42.02 15.53 2.35
N ARG A 338 42.41 15.98 3.56
CA ARG A 338 41.87 17.20 4.20
C ARG A 338 40.38 17.16 4.55
N VAL A 339 39.72 16.02 4.38
CA VAL A 339 38.32 15.79 4.79
C VAL A 339 38.29 14.86 6.00
N THR A 340 38.58 15.45 7.15
CA THR A 340 38.62 14.78 8.44
C THR A 340 37.55 15.32 9.38
N ARG A 341 37.27 14.55 10.44
CA ARG A 341 36.50 14.98 11.60
C ARG A 341 37.38 14.83 12.83
N ASP A 342 37.46 15.88 13.63
CA ASP A 342 38.19 15.84 14.89
C ASP A 342 37.35 15.15 15.96
N LYS A 343 38.00 14.24 16.70
CA LYS A 343 37.43 13.60 17.89
C LYS A 343 37.64 14.50 19.10
N VAL A 344 36.88 14.25 20.17
CA VAL A 344 37.10 14.86 21.49
C VAL A 344 38.50 14.58 22.05
N SER A 345 39.16 13.51 21.59
CA SER A 345 40.54 13.16 21.94
C SER A 345 41.60 13.99 21.21
N GLY A 346 41.21 14.95 20.35
CA GLY A 346 42.13 15.74 19.53
C GLY A 346 42.67 15.03 18.27
N GLN A 347 42.36 13.75 18.08
CA GLN A 347 42.77 13.00 16.89
C GLN A 347 41.80 13.22 15.72
N SER A 348 42.33 13.62 14.56
CA SER A 348 41.56 13.73 13.31
C SER A 348 41.38 12.38 12.63
N VAL A 349 40.14 12.01 12.29
CA VAL A 349 39.81 10.77 11.56
C VAL A 349 39.22 11.10 10.19
N PRO A 350 39.63 10.40 9.11
CA PRO A 350 39.09 10.64 7.78
C PRO A 350 37.60 10.33 7.73
N LEU A 351 36.81 11.26 7.19
CA LEU A 351 35.39 11.04 7.00
C LEU A 351 35.16 10.13 5.78
N GLY A 352 34.22 9.23 5.90
CA GLY A 352 33.82 8.36 4.80
C GLY A 352 32.79 9.02 3.88
N ILE A 353 33.10 9.13 2.59
CA ILE A 353 32.19 9.70 1.58
C ILE A 353 31.87 8.64 0.53
N HIS A 354 30.64 8.59 0.03
CA HIS A 354 30.27 7.70 -1.06
C HIS A 354 30.70 8.30 -2.42
N PRO A 355 31.30 7.54 -3.36
CA PRO A 355 31.84 8.07 -4.61
C PRO A 355 30.81 8.73 -5.53
N SER A 356 29.51 8.40 -5.40
CA SER A 356 28.45 9.07 -6.16
C SER A 356 28.23 10.54 -5.80
N ASN A 357 28.72 10.98 -4.62
CA ASN A 357 28.55 12.35 -4.13
C ASN A 357 29.70 13.26 -4.54
N VAL A 358 30.58 12.75 -5.40
CA VAL A 358 31.88 13.32 -5.73
C VAL A 358 32.04 13.36 -7.24
N VAL A 359 32.74 14.35 -7.77
CA VAL A 359 33.09 14.47 -9.18
C VAL A 359 34.61 14.43 -9.28
N ILE A 360 35.14 13.62 -10.20
CA ILE A 360 36.58 13.54 -10.45
C ILE A 360 36.99 14.77 -11.28
N THR A 361 37.96 15.53 -10.76
CA THR A 361 38.51 16.73 -11.41
C THR A 361 39.78 16.39 -12.18
N LYS A 362 40.67 15.55 -11.62
CA LYS A 362 41.85 15.01 -12.32
C LYS A 362 41.99 13.51 -12.11
N LEU A 363 42.37 12.80 -13.16
CA LEU A 363 42.56 11.35 -13.15
C LEU A 363 44.03 11.01 -13.00
N LYS A 364 44.35 10.02 -12.16
CA LYS A 364 45.64 9.33 -12.25
C LYS A 364 45.60 8.32 -13.37
N LEU A 365 46.34 8.57 -14.45
CA LEU A 365 46.43 7.72 -15.63
C LEU A 365 47.51 6.63 -15.44
N ASP A 366 47.13 5.41 -15.79
CA ASP A 366 47.99 4.23 -15.91
C ASP A 366 47.61 3.52 -17.23
N LYS A 367 48.45 2.63 -17.76
CA LYS A 367 48.15 1.83 -18.97
C LYS A 367 46.77 1.13 -18.91
N ASP A 368 46.44 0.56 -17.75
CA ASP A 368 45.15 -0.08 -17.49
C ASP A 368 43.97 0.91 -17.46
N ARG A 369 44.23 2.16 -17.09
CA ARG A 369 43.19 3.17 -16.99
C ARG A 369 42.87 3.76 -18.35
N GLU A 370 43.90 3.99 -19.17
CA GLU A 370 43.77 4.41 -20.56
C GLU A 370 42.97 3.39 -21.37
N SER A 371 43.32 2.09 -21.26
CA SER A 371 42.55 1.03 -21.93
C SER A 371 41.09 0.96 -21.48
N ILE A 372 40.77 1.24 -20.20
CA ILE A 372 39.38 1.34 -19.72
C ILE A 372 38.67 2.53 -20.37
N LEU A 373 39.32 3.68 -20.47
CA LEU A 373 38.76 4.89 -21.08
C LEU A 373 38.49 4.69 -22.57
N GLU A 374 39.46 4.15 -23.31
CA GLU A 374 39.32 3.84 -24.73
C GLU A 374 38.20 2.83 -25.01
N ARG A 375 38.16 1.73 -24.24
CA ARG A 375 37.10 0.73 -24.36
C ARG A 375 35.73 1.33 -24.06
N SER A 376 35.63 2.19 -23.04
CA SER A 376 34.38 2.86 -22.65
C SER A 376 33.92 3.86 -23.71
N LYS A 377 34.87 4.59 -24.32
CA LYS A 377 34.62 5.51 -25.44
C LYS A 377 34.03 4.78 -26.65
N LYS A 378 34.72 3.72 -27.12
CA LYS A 378 34.24 2.87 -28.23
C LYS A 378 32.83 2.31 -27.96
N GLY A 379 32.61 1.78 -26.75
CA GLY A 379 31.30 1.26 -26.35
C GLY A 379 30.18 2.31 -26.35
N ARG A 380 30.50 3.57 -26.02
CA ARG A 380 29.53 4.68 -26.06
C ARG A 380 29.21 5.10 -27.49
N GLU A 381 30.21 5.19 -28.36
CA GLU A 381 30.04 5.54 -29.77
C GLU A 381 29.16 4.52 -30.50
N LEU A 382 29.34 3.22 -30.23
CA LEU A 382 28.48 2.16 -30.75
C LEU A 382 27.03 2.32 -30.28
N ARG A 383 26.80 2.54 -28.97
CA ARG A 383 25.46 2.77 -28.42
C ARG A 383 24.78 4.01 -29.00
N ALA A 384 25.55 5.06 -29.26
CA ALA A 384 25.02 6.26 -29.90
C ALA A 384 24.53 5.96 -31.32
N LYS A 385 25.28 5.17 -32.10
CA LYS A 385 24.86 4.73 -33.44
C LYS A 385 23.57 3.89 -33.39
N THR A 386 23.50 2.90 -32.49
CA THR A 386 22.31 2.02 -32.37
C THR A 386 21.04 2.80 -32.00
N LYS A 387 21.16 3.85 -31.18
CA LYS A 387 20.02 4.68 -30.75
C LYS A 387 19.52 5.64 -31.85
N VAL A 388 20.31 5.90 -32.88
CA VAL A 388 19.88 6.75 -34.01
C VAL A 388 19.20 5.90 -35.09
N THR A 389 19.52 4.61 -35.17
CA THR A 389 18.92 3.65 -36.12
C THR A 389 17.63 2.98 -35.64
N ALA A 390 17.26 3.16 -34.36
CA ALA A 390 16.03 2.65 -33.74
C ALA A 390 15.20 3.83 -33.25
#